data_AF-A0A4P9WT06-F1
#
_entry.id   AF-A0A4P9WT06-F1
#
_cell.length_a   1.000
_cell.length_b   1.000
_cell.length_c   1.000
_cell.angle_alpha   90.00
_cell.angle_beta   90.00
_cell.angle_gamma   90.00
#
_symmetry.space_group_name_H-M   'P 1'
#
loop_
_entity.id
_entity.type
_entity.pdbx_description
1 polymer ?
#
loop_
_entity_poly.entity_id
_entity_poly.type
_entity_poly.pdbx_seq_one_letter_code
_entity_poly.pdbx_strand_id
1 'polypeptide(L)'
;MREATAAAGTIVIQSQTTLAVQAETVPPSVPAVLKRPTDRAVAAALGTPSVPTVQVAGPYYAHGLTAEDARLVFQTLPAATQDAHRTQVPGAVTPAMQTEMVRRILALENGTGRDIRRFNIRRCVDLFGAGPTDTGATHVQVAVLSAKIFSKKRHLAQYPGDVYAKQALEVAQSRRLRLLRYLRRTDLPLYVKTCYQVGINPDRVRISPQ
;
A
#
# COMPACT_ATOMS: atom_id res chain seq x y z
N MET A 1 -8.69 80.91 15.35
CA MET A 1 -9.19 81.36 16.67
C MET A 1 -10.25 80.37 17.13
N ARG A 2 -10.07 79.84 18.36
CA ARG A 2 -11.06 79.19 19.26
C ARG A 2 -11.54 77.80 18.79
N GLU A 3 -11.08 76.69 19.36
CA GLU A 3 -11.26 76.15 20.73
C GLU A 3 -12.71 76.03 21.21
N ALA A 4 -12.93 74.91 21.92
CA ALA A 4 -14.11 74.46 22.71
C ALA A 4 -15.11 73.57 21.94
N THR A 5 -15.59 72.42 22.42
CA THR A 5 -15.49 71.73 23.72
C THR A 5 -16.26 70.40 23.63
N ALA A 6 -15.95 69.49 24.57
CA ALA A 6 -16.81 68.44 25.15
C ALA A 6 -16.97 67.11 24.40
N ALA A 7 -17.12 65.96 25.06
CA ALA A 7 -16.72 65.42 26.36
C ALA A 7 -17.28 63.97 26.39
N ALA A 8 -16.72 63.16 27.28
CA ALA A 8 -17.27 61.94 27.86
C ALA A 8 -17.27 60.66 26.98
N GLY A 9 -16.62 59.62 27.50
CA GLY A 9 -16.82 58.28 26.97
C GLY A 9 -15.75 57.22 27.25
N THR A 10 -15.07 57.27 28.40
CA THR A 10 -14.29 56.14 28.95
C THR A 10 -15.13 54.85 28.95
N ILE A 11 -14.59 53.74 28.46
CA ILE A 11 -14.60 52.43 29.14
C ILE A 11 -13.44 51.59 28.58
N VAL A 12 -12.45 51.42 29.45
CA VAL A 12 -11.41 50.39 29.41
C VAL A 12 -12.04 49.12 29.98
N ILE A 13 -11.92 47.98 29.29
CA ILE A 13 -11.99 46.67 29.94
C ILE A 13 -10.82 45.82 29.41
N GLN A 14 -9.71 45.90 30.14
CA GLN A 14 -8.86 44.73 30.33
C GLN A 14 -9.57 43.80 31.32
N SER A 15 -9.70 42.52 30.99
CA SER A 15 -9.77 41.47 31.99
C SER A 15 -9.22 40.18 31.39
N GLN A 16 -7.95 39.94 31.69
CA GLN A 16 -7.41 38.59 31.76
C GLN A 16 -8.16 37.84 32.85
N THR A 17 -8.67 36.65 32.55
CA THR A 17 -8.98 35.65 33.57
C THR A 17 -8.49 34.29 33.11
N THR A 18 -7.38 33.92 33.73
CA THR A 18 -6.81 32.61 33.97
C THR A 18 -7.86 31.58 34.40
N LEU A 19 -7.87 30.39 33.79
CA LEU A 19 -8.15 29.16 34.55
C LEU A 19 -7.48 27.95 33.88
N ALA A 20 -6.38 27.54 34.50
CA ALA A 20 -5.81 26.21 34.34
C ALA A 20 -6.72 25.20 35.06
N VAL A 21 -7.01 24.08 34.41
CA VAL A 21 -7.32 22.82 35.09
C VAL A 21 -6.43 21.74 34.48
N GLN A 22 -5.38 21.42 35.22
CA GLN A 22 -4.68 20.15 35.13
C GLN A 22 -5.46 19.11 35.93
N ALA A 23 -5.73 17.96 35.32
CA ALA A 23 -5.99 16.64 35.94
C ALA A 23 -6.28 15.70 34.76
N GLU A 24 -5.71 14.51 34.58
CA GLU A 24 -4.85 13.68 35.42
C GLU A 24 -4.28 12.61 34.48
N THR A 25 -2.98 12.39 34.59
CA THR A 25 -2.24 11.29 33.96
C THR A 25 -2.40 10.02 34.79
N VAL A 26 -2.81 8.88 34.21
CA VAL A 26 -2.55 7.54 34.77
C VAL A 26 -2.31 6.53 33.59
N PRO A 27 -1.31 5.63 33.69
CA PRO A 27 -0.39 5.28 32.60
C PRO A 27 -0.70 3.97 31.84
N PRO A 28 0.04 3.65 30.75
CA PRO A 28 0.04 2.32 30.16
C PRO A 28 0.85 1.34 31.02
N SER A 29 0.18 0.49 31.79
CA SER A 29 0.79 -0.63 32.53
C SER A 29 0.42 -1.97 31.90
N VAL A 30 1.16 -2.35 30.86
CA VAL A 30 1.42 -3.77 30.57
C VAL A 30 2.86 -4.06 31.02
N PRO A 31 3.11 -5.05 31.89
CA PRO A 31 4.43 -5.27 32.47
C PRO A 31 5.47 -5.58 31.39
N ALA A 32 6.62 -4.92 31.54
CA ALA A 32 7.79 -5.10 30.70
C ALA A 32 8.30 -6.54 30.78
N VAL A 33 8.02 -7.34 29.75
CA VAL A 33 8.85 -8.50 29.45
C VAL A 33 10.21 -7.96 29.04
N LEU A 34 11.23 -8.24 29.85
CA LEU A 34 12.64 -7.98 29.56
C LEU A 34 12.99 -8.56 28.18
N LYS A 35 13.02 -7.72 27.15
CA LYS A 35 13.58 -8.09 25.85
C LYS A 35 15.09 -8.19 26.04
N ARG A 36 15.62 -9.41 25.91
CA ARG A 36 17.06 -9.66 25.85
C ARG A 36 17.68 -8.74 24.79
N PRO A 37 18.90 -8.21 25.00
CA PRO A 37 19.62 -7.48 23.98
C PRO A 37 20.12 -8.48 22.92
N THR A 38 19.25 -8.86 21.99
CA THR A 38 19.61 -9.72 20.86
C THR A 38 19.18 -9.07 19.56
N ASP A 39 20.18 -8.83 18.71
CA ASP A 39 20.21 -8.52 17.29
C ASP A 39 19.59 -7.22 16.76
N ARG A 40 18.61 -6.60 17.43
CA ARG A 40 17.99 -5.37 16.90
C ARG A 40 18.91 -4.15 16.97
N ALA A 41 19.77 -4.06 17.98
CA ALA A 41 20.75 -2.97 18.12
C ALA A 41 21.93 -3.12 17.13
N VAL A 42 22.35 -4.37 16.84
CA VAL A 42 23.41 -4.66 15.86
C VAL A 42 22.92 -4.38 14.43
N ALA A 43 21.65 -4.67 14.13
CA ALA A 43 21.05 -4.37 12.82
C ALA A 43 20.90 -2.87 12.52
N ALA A 44 20.90 -2.00 13.54
CA ALA A 44 20.86 -0.55 13.36
C ALA A 44 22.24 0.05 13.05
N ALA A 45 23.34 -0.62 13.45
CA ALA A 45 24.71 -0.15 13.22
C ALA A 45 25.23 -0.47 11.80
N LEU A 46 24.66 -1.48 11.14
CA LEU A 46 24.94 -1.77 9.73
C LEU A 46 23.86 -1.06 8.90
N GLY A 47 24.25 -0.03 8.16
CA GLY A 47 23.38 0.76 7.27
C GLY A 47 22.60 -0.11 6.29
N THR A 48 21.50 -0.69 6.76
CA THR A 48 20.55 -1.41 5.93
C THR A 48 19.96 -0.40 4.96
N PRO A 49 19.95 -0.67 3.64
CA PRO A 49 19.23 0.20 2.73
C PRO A 49 17.78 0.18 3.18
N SER A 50 17.31 1.32 3.69
CA SER A 50 15.91 1.54 4.02
C SER A 50 15.11 1.18 2.79
N VAL A 51 14.43 0.04 2.81
CA VAL A 51 13.53 -0.36 1.73
C VAL A 51 12.54 0.80 1.60
N PRO A 52 12.47 1.50 0.45
CA PRO A 52 11.51 2.56 0.29
C PRO A 52 10.14 1.92 0.49
N THR A 53 9.50 2.24 1.61
CA THR A 53 8.09 1.93 1.79
C THR A 53 7.40 2.87 0.82
N VAL A 54 7.19 2.40 -0.41
CA VAL A 54 6.42 3.11 -1.43
C VAL A 54 5.04 3.30 -0.81
N GLN A 55 4.79 4.47 -0.23
CA GLN A 55 3.47 4.89 0.19
C GLN A 55 2.62 4.88 -1.06
N VAL A 56 1.80 3.84 -1.19
CA VAL A 56 0.91 3.69 -2.33
C VAL A 56 -0.29 4.59 -2.07
N ALA A 57 -0.08 5.90 -2.23
CA ALA A 57 -1.14 6.89 -2.11
C ALA A 57 -1.86 7.01 -3.46
N GLY A 58 -3.05 6.43 -3.55
CA GLY A 58 -3.94 6.59 -4.71
C GLY A 58 -5.09 5.59 -4.68
N PRO A 59 -6.27 5.92 -5.26
CA PRO A 59 -7.34 4.96 -5.41
C PRO A 59 -6.90 3.85 -6.39
N TYR A 60 -6.83 2.61 -5.90
CA TYR A 60 -6.62 1.45 -6.77
C TYR A 60 -7.95 0.98 -7.31
N TYR A 61 -7.96 0.61 -8.58
CA TYR A 61 -9.14 0.11 -9.26
C TYR A 61 -8.97 -1.37 -9.61
N ALA A 62 -10.07 -2.10 -9.56
CA ALA A 62 -10.16 -3.47 -9.99
C ALA A 62 -10.07 -3.57 -11.53
N HIS A 63 -10.11 -4.80 -12.03
CA HIS A 63 -10.17 -5.12 -13.47
C HIS A 63 -8.96 -4.67 -14.31
N GLY A 64 -7.91 -4.12 -13.70
CA GLY A 64 -6.69 -3.72 -14.40
C GLY A 64 -6.76 -2.32 -15.00
N LEU A 65 -7.71 -1.49 -14.54
CA LEU A 65 -7.78 -0.08 -14.91
C LEU A 65 -6.52 0.66 -14.49
N THR A 66 -5.98 1.47 -15.40
CA THR A 66 -4.89 2.39 -15.12
C THR A 66 -5.41 3.67 -14.46
N ALA A 67 -4.50 4.48 -13.94
CA ALA A 67 -4.86 5.81 -13.43
C ALA A 67 -5.42 6.73 -14.54
N GLU A 68 -5.01 6.51 -15.79
CA GLU A 68 -5.51 7.26 -16.95
C GLU A 68 -6.94 6.84 -17.29
N ASP A 69 -7.21 5.53 -17.33
CA ASP A 69 -8.56 5.00 -17.55
C ASP A 69 -9.54 5.51 -16.50
N ALA A 70 -9.11 5.56 -15.24
CA ALA A 70 -9.90 6.10 -14.14
C ALA A 70 -10.22 7.59 -14.34
N ARG A 71 -9.25 8.41 -14.78
CA ARG A 71 -9.49 9.82 -15.08
C ARG A 71 -10.52 9.98 -16.20
N LEU A 72 -10.43 9.19 -17.26
CA LEU A 72 -11.40 9.23 -18.35
C LEU A 72 -12.82 8.89 -17.85
N VAL A 73 -12.94 7.82 -17.07
CA VAL A 73 -14.24 7.39 -16.51
C VAL A 73 -14.83 8.43 -15.57
N PHE A 74 -14.03 9.07 -14.71
CA PHE A 74 -14.56 9.94 -13.65
C PHE A 74 -14.57 11.43 -14.00
N GLN A 75 -13.77 11.89 -14.96
CA GLN A 75 -13.64 13.32 -15.30
C GLN A 75 -14.23 13.65 -16.67
N THR A 76 -13.92 12.86 -17.70
CA THR A 76 -14.33 13.20 -19.08
C THR A 76 -15.71 12.65 -19.45
N LEU A 77 -16.03 11.42 -19.04
CA LEU A 77 -17.31 10.79 -19.33
C LEU A 77 -18.53 11.55 -18.76
N PRO A 78 -18.56 11.99 -17.48
CA PRO A 78 -19.75 12.64 -16.94
C PRO A 78 -20.04 14.00 -17.58
N ALA A 79 -19.03 14.70 -18.10
CA ALA A 79 -19.22 15.92 -18.87
C ALA A 79 -19.90 15.63 -20.21
N ALA A 80 -19.42 14.62 -20.95
CA ALA A 80 -20.00 14.21 -22.22
C ALA A 80 -21.44 13.66 -22.09
N THR A 81 -21.73 12.94 -21.00
CA THR A 81 -23.07 12.40 -20.73
C THR A 81 -24.10 13.50 -20.43
N GLN A 82 -23.69 14.60 -19.79
CA GLN A 82 -24.57 15.73 -19.48
C GLN A 82 -25.06 16.45 -20.75
N ASP A 83 -24.21 16.56 -21.77
CA ASP A 83 -24.57 17.18 -23.05
C ASP A 83 -25.58 16.35 -23.85
N ALA A 84 -25.53 15.01 -23.71
CA ALA A 84 -26.42 14.08 -24.41
C ALA A 84 -27.82 13.95 -23.76
N HIS A 85 -27.92 14.07 -22.43
CA HIS A 85 -29.17 13.91 -21.67
C HIS A 85 -29.77 15.25 -21.21
N ARG A 86 -30.08 16.15 -22.16
CA ARG A 86 -30.72 17.45 -21.87
C ARG A 86 -32.20 17.33 -21.45
N THR A 87 -32.85 16.18 -21.64
CA THR A 87 -34.23 15.94 -21.20
C THR A 87 -34.23 15.43 -19.75
N GLN A 88 -34.29 16.35 -18.79
CA GLN A 88 -34.31 16.01 -17.36
C GLN A 88 -35.62 15.30 -17.00
N VAL A 89 -35.52 14.04 -16.56
CA VAL A 89 -36.61 13.32 -15.90
C VAL A 89 -36.59 13.68 -14.40
N PRO A 90 -37.69 14.16 -13.80
CA PRO A 90 -37.72 14.50 -12.38
C PRO A 90 -37.46 13.24 -11.53
N GLY A 91 -36.42 13.28 -10.69
CA GLY A 91 -35.92 12.14 -9.90
C GLY A 91 -34.59 11.55 -10.38
N ALA A 92 -33.98 12.08 -11.44
CA ALA A 92 -32.71 11.58 -11.97
C ALA A 92 -31.54 11.74 -10.98
N VAL A 93 -30.74 10.67 -10.87
CA VAL A 93 -29.48 10.63 -10.10
C VAL A 93 -28.54 11.71 -10.64
N THR A 94 -27.98 12.56 -9.77
CA THR A 94 -27.01 13.57 -10.19
C THR A 94 -25.77 12.91 -10.82
N PRO A 95 -25.17 13.48 -11.87
CA PRO A 95 -24.01 12.88 -12.53
C PRO A 95 -22.82 12.72 -11.58
N ALA A 96 -22.69 13.60 -10.59
CA ALA A 96 -21.71 13.48 -9.52
C ALA A 96 -21.95 12.23 -8.65
N MET A 97 -23.20 11.94 -8.28
CA MET A 97 -23.54 10.75 -7.49
C MET A 97 -23.32 9.47 -8.31
N GLN A 98 -23.66 9.47 -9.60
CA GLN A 98 -23.37 8.34 -10.50
C GLN A 98 -21.86 8.05 -10.58
N THR A 99 -21.05 9.09 -10.70
CA THR A 99 -19.58 8.98 -10.75
C THR A 99 -19.03 8.33 -9.48
N GLU A 100 -19.51 8.74 -8.32
CA GLU A 100 -19.11 8.16 -7.03
C GLU A 100 -19.59 6.70 -6.86
N MET A 101 -20.79 6.37 -7.35
CA MET A 101 -21.27 4.97 -7.38
C MET A 101 -20.35 4.09 -8.25
N VAL A 102 -20.00 4.55 -9.45
CA VAL A 102 -19.08 3.83 -10.34
C VAL A 102 -17.70 3.70 -9.70
N ARG A 103 -17.21 4.74 -9.02
CA ARG A 103 -15.94 4.70 -8.29
C ARG A 103 -15.94 3.60 -7.23
N ARG A 104 -17.00 3.49 -6.44
CA ARG A 104 -17.13 2.45 -5.39
C ARG A 104 -17.19 1.04 -5.97
N ILE A 105 -17.91 0.86 -7.08
CA ILE A 105 -18.00 -0.43 -7.78
C ILE A 105 -16.62 -0.86 -8.29
N LEU A 106 -15.85 0.09 -8.83
CA LEU A 106 -14.54 -0.19 -9.42
C LEU A 106 -13.39 -0.18 -8.40
N ALA A 107 -13.60 0.29 -7.17
CA ALA A 107 -12.55 0.35 -6.16
C ALA A 107 -12.02 -1.05 -5.81
N LEU A 108 -10.69 -1.20 -5.77
CA LEU A 108 -10.03 -2.46 -5.42
C LEU A 108 -10.34 -2.90 -3.97
N GLU A 109 -10.71 -1.95 -3.11
CA GLU A 109 -11.17 -2.21 -1.74
C GLU A 109 -12.36 -3.16 -1.70
N ASN A 110 -13.24 -3.08 -2.70
CA ASN A 110 -14.41 -3.95 -2.88
C ASN A 110 -14.12 -5.13 -3.82
N GLY A 111 -12.86 -5.29 -4.25
CA GLY A 111 -12.45 -6.29 -5.23
C GLY A 111 -12.36 -7.71 -4.66
N THR A 112 -12.46 -8.70 -5.56
CA THR A 112 -12.29 -10.10 -5.16
C THR A 112 -10.81 -10.40 -4.88
N GLY A 113 -10.51 -11.45 -4.11
CA GLY A 113 -9.11 -11.89 -3.90
C GLY A 113 -8.34 -12.19 -5.20
N ARG A 114 -9.03 -12.46 -6.32
CA ARG A 114 -8.44 -12.59 -7.65
C ARG A 114 -7.93 -11.24 -8.18
N ASP A 115 -8.69 -10.17 -7.99
CA ASP A 115 -8.36 -8.83 -8.47
C ASP A 115 -7.18 -8.26 -7.68
N ILE A 116 -7.19 -8.43 -6.34
CA ILE A 116 -6.06 -8.07 -5.49
C ILE A 116 -4.78 -8.80 -5.93
N ARG A 117 -4.88 -10.10 -6.24
CA ARG A 117 -3.74 -10.86 -6.76
C ARG A 117 -3.25 -10.33 -8.11
N ARG A 118 -4.16 -10.04 -9.05
CA ARG A 118 -3.80 -9.49 -10.37
C ARG A 118 -3.10 -8.14 -10.23
N PHE A 119 -3.64 -7.26 -9.38
CA PHE A 119 -3.04 -5.97 -9.06
C PHE A 119 -1.63 -6.13 -8.47
N ASN A 120 -1.45 -7.01 -7.48
CA ASN A 120 -0.13 -7.27 -6.90
C ASN A 120 0.87 -7.84 -7.90
N ILE A 121 0.43 -8.71 -8.81
CA ILE A 121 1.29 -9.27 -9.86
C ILE A 121 1.74 -8.16 -10.82
N ARG A 122 0.82 -7.30 -11.27
CA ARG A 122 1.15 -6.16 -12.14
C ARG A 122 2.17 -5.25 -11.47
N ARG A 123 1.94 -4.90 -10.21
CA ARG A 123 2.89 -4.12 -9.41
C ARG A 123 4.27 -4.77 -9.31
N CYS A 124 4.35 -6.10 -9.16
CA CYS A 124 5.64 -6.79 -9.18
C CYS A 124 6.34 -6.68 -10.55
N VAL A 125 5.59 -6.70 -11.65
CA VAL A 125 6.17 -6.48 -12.99
C VAL A 125 6.66 -5.04 -13.10
N ASP A 126 5.88 -4.05 -12.68
CA ASP A 126 6.25 -2.63 -12.76
C ASP A 126 7.49 -2.29 -11.91
N LEU A 127 7.65 -2.92 -10.74
CA LEU A 127 8.77 -2.65 -9.83
C LEU A 127 10.07 -3.37 -10.20
N PHE A 128 9.97 -4.57 -10.78
CA PHE A 128 11.12 -5.43 -11.03
C PHE A 128 11.49 -5.54 -12.52
N GLY A 129 10.54 -5.35 -13.43
CA GLY A 129 10.77 -5.43 -14.88
C GLY A 129 11.51 -4.20 -15.42
N ALA A 130 12.15 -4.36 -16.58
CA ALA A 130 12.75 -3.24 -17.31
C ALA A 130 11.67 -2.46 -18.10
N GLY A 131 10.60 -3.14 -18.51
CA GLY A 131 9.41 -2.54 -19.09
C GLY A 131 8.09 -3.17 -18.58
N PRO A 132 6.93 -2.59 -18.98
CA PRO A 132 5.61 -2.99 -18.47
C PRO A 132 5.17 -4.40 -18.89
N THR A 133 5.85 -5.00 -19.86
CA THR A 133 5.55 -6.34 -20.41
C THR A 133 6.56 -7.41 -20.01
N ASP A 134 7.63 -7.04 -19.30
CA ASP A 134 8.74 -7.95 -18.98
C ASP A 134 8.36 -8.93 -17.86
N THR A 135 7.69 -10.00 -18.25
CA THR A 135 7.27 -11.09 -17.35
C THR A 135 8.22 -12.29 -17.38
N GLY A 136 9.10 -12.38 -18.38
CA GLY A 136 9.99 -13.50 -18.61
C GLY A 136 11.23 -13.52 -17.71
N ALA A 137 11.66 -12.36 -17.19
CA ALA A 137 12.90 -12.26 -16.45
C ALA A 137 12.85 -13.03 -15.11
N THR A 138 13.94 -13.70 -14.75
CA THR A 138 14.00 -14.57 -13.57
C THR A 138 13.68 -13.82 -12.26
N HIS A 139 14.20 -12.60 -12.09
CA HIS A 139 13.95 -11.79 -10.89
C HIS A 139 12.48 -11.35 -10.79
N VAL A 140 11.83 -10.98 -11.91
CA VAL A 140 10.40 -10.69 -11.96
C VAL A 140 9.57 -11.91 -11.59
N GLN A 141 9.90 -13.09 -12.14
CA GLN A 141 9.21 -14.33 -11.80
C GLN A 141 9.33 -14.67 -10.30
N VAL A 142 10.49 -14.42 -9.68
CA VAL A 142 10.70 -14.59 -8.23
C VAL A 142 9.81 -13.64 -7.43
N ALA A 143 9.70 -12.38 -7.84
CA ALA A 143 8.81 -11.40 -7.20
C ALA A 143 7.34 -11.83 -7.30
N VAL A 144 6.88 -12.23 -8.49
CA VAL A 144 5.51 -12.71 -8.74
C VAL A 144 5.19 -13.96 -7.91
N LEU A 145 6.11 -14.93 -7.85
CA LEU A 145 5.93 -16.12 -7.00
C LEU A 145 5.86 -15.75 -5.52
N SER A 146 6.61 -14.73 -5.09
CA SER A 146 6.59 -14.26 -3.71
C SER A 146 5.25 -13.63 -3.33
N ALA A 147 4.66 -12.83 -4.23
CA ALA A 147 3.29 -12.33 -4.05
C ALA A 147 2.26 -13.47 -3.94
N LYS A 148 2.39 -14.52 -4.77
CA LYS A 148 1.53 -15.72 -4.70
C LYS A 148 1.71 -16.50 -3.39
N ILE A 149 2.96 -16.69 -2.95
CA ILE A 149 3.30 -17.35 -1.67
C ILE A 149 2.66 -16.59 -0.52
N PHE A 150 2.76 -15.26 -0.50
CA PHE A 150 2.17 -14.44 0.56
C PHE A 150 0.64 -14.59 0.61
N SER A 151 -0.02 -14.52 -0.55
CA SER A 151 -1.48 -14.72 -0.64
C SER A 151 -1.90 -16.12 -0.15
N LYS A 152 -1.16 -17.18 -0.52
CA LYS A 152 -1.43 -18.54 -0.04
C LYS A 152 -1.19 -18.70 1.46
N LYS A 153 -0.11 -18.13 2.00
CA LYS A 153 0.17 -18.13 3.44
C LYS A 153 -0.96 -17.45 4.23
N ARG A 154 -1.46 -16.30 3.76
CA ARG A 154 -2.60 -15.61 4.36
C ARG A 154 -3.87 -16.48 4.35
N HIS A 155 -4.14 -17.18 3.25
CA HIS A 155 -5.28 -18.09 3.17
C HIS A 155 -5.14 -19.27 4.16
N LEU A 156 -3.97 -19.90 4.22
CA LEU A 156 -3.71 -20.99 5.17
C LEU A 156 -3.72 -20.55 6.64
N ALA A 157 -3.42 -19.28 6.92
CA ALA A 157 -3.56 -18.73 8.26
C ALA A 157 -5.03 -18.65 8.71
N GLN A 158 -5.96 -18.47 7.78
CA GLN A 158 -7.40 -18.52 8.04
C GLN A 158 -7.94 -19.95 7.99
N TYR A 159 -7.41 -20.79 7.09
CA TYR A 159 -7.86 -22.15 6.83
C TYR A 159 -6.69 -23.14 6.89
N PRO A 160 -6.24 -23.54 8.10
CA PRO A 160 -5.08 -24.41 8.27
C PRO A 160 -5.32 -25.86 7.82
N GLY A 161 -6.56 -26.28 7.58
CA GLY A 161 -6.94 -27.64 7.19
C GLY A 161 -6.83 -27.94 5.69
N ASP A 162 -6.64 -26.94 4.82
CA ASP A 162 -6.63 -27.16 3.37
C ASP A 162 -5.31 -27.79 2.89
N VAL A 163 -5.36 -29.07 2.55
CA VAL A 163 -4.22 -29.86 2.05
C VAL A 163 -3.77 -29.38 0.66
N TYR A 164 -4.71 -29.05 -0.23
CA TYR A 164 -4.38 -28.59 -1.59
C TYR A 164 -3.71 -27.22 -1.57
N ALA A 165 -4.15 -26.31 -0.70
CA ALA A 165 -3.50 -25.02 -0.54
C ALA A 165 -2.09 -25.13 0.04
N LYS A 166 -1.83 -26.07 0.97
CA LYS A 166 -0.48 -26.38 1.48
C LYS A 166 0.43 -26.91 0.39
N GLN A 167 -0.02 -27.92 -0.35
CA GLN A 167 0.73 -28.49 -1.47
C GLN A 167 1.06 -27.41 -2.51
N ALA A 168 0.08 -26.58 -2.88
CA ALA A 168 0.28 -25.51 -3.84
C ALA A 168 1.22 -24.40 -3.31
N LEU A 169 1.30 -24.20 -1.99
CA LEU A 169 2.27 -23.32 -1.35
C LEU A 169 3.68 -23.90 -1.45
N GLU A 170 3.88 -25.19 -1.18
CA GLU A 170 5.16 -25.88 -1.28
C GLU A 170 5.70 -25.91 -2.72
N VAL A 171 4.83 -26.18 -3.70
CA VAL A 171 5.18 -26.11 -5.12
C VAL A 171 5.64 -24.69 -5.50
N ALA A 172 4.96 -23.65 -5.02
CA ALA A 172 5.37 -22.28 -5.29
C ALA A 172 6.72 -21.93 -4.64
N GLN A 173 6.96 -22.38 -3.40
CA GLN A 173 8.22 -22.16 -2.67
C GLN A 173 9.40 -22.88 -3.35
N SER A 174 9.22 -24.14 -3.72
CA SER A 174 10.24 -24.93 -4.42
C SER A 174 10.57 -24.36 -5.79
N ARG A 175 9.56 -23.92 -6.57
CA ARG A 175 9.78 -23.21 -7.84
C ARG A 175 10.56 -21.92 -7.64
N ARG A 176 10.22 -21.11 -6.62
CA ARG A 176 10.96 -19.87 -6.30
C ARG A 176 12.41 -20.17 -5.94
N LEU A 177 12.65 -21.21 -5.14
CA LEU A 177 14.00 -21.63 -4.75
C LEU A 177 14.85 -22.06 -5.96
N ARG A 178 14.25 -22.78 -6.92
CA ARG A 178 14.93 -23.16 -8.18
C ARG A 178 15.35 -21.92 -8.98
N LEU A 179 14.47 -20.92 -9.11
CA LEU A 179 14.79 -19.68 -9.81
C LEU A 179 15.88 -18.87 -9.10
N LEU A 180 15.86 -18.79 -7.77
CA LEU A 180 16.92 -18.12 -7.00
C LEU A 180 18.27 -18.83 -7.13
N ARG A 181 18.29 -20.16 -7.15
CA ARG A 181 19.50 -20.95 -7.42
C ARG A 181 20.05 -20.71 -8.82
N TYR A 182 19.17 -20.59 -9.82
CA TYR A 182 19.55 -20.23 -11.18
C TYR A 182 20.16 -18.83 -11.22
N LEU A 183 19.45 -17.83 -10.68
CA LEU A 183 19.89 -16.44 -10.65
C LEU A 183 21.26 -16.28 -9.99
N ARG A 184 21.51 -17.00 -8.88
CA ARG A 184 22.81 -16.97 -8.19
C ARG A 184 23.97 -17.53 -9.04
N ARG A 185 23.71 -18.51 -9.91
CA ARG A 185 24.71 -19.10 -10.81
C ARG A 185 25.00 -18.20 -12.02
N THR A 186 23.97 -17.51 -12.52
CA THR A 186 24.08 -16.66 -13.71
C THR A 186 24.55 -15.25 -13.39
N ASP A 187 23.99 -14.64 -12.34
CA ASP A 187 24.18 -13.24 -11.99
C ASP A 187 24.05 -13.04 -10.47
N LEU A 188 25.22 -13.04 -9.81
CA LEU A 188 25.32 -12.89 -8.36
C LEU A 188 24.85 -11.51 -7.85
N PRO A 189 25.23 -10.35 -8.43
CA PRO A 189 24.76 -9.06 -7.93
C PRO A 189 23.25 -8.90 -8.07
N LEU A 190 22.64 -9.36 -9.18
CA LEU A 190 21.20 -9.31 -9.37
C LEU A 190 20.47 -10.24 -8.39
N TYR A 191 21.03 -11.41 -8.08
CA TYR A 191 20.52 -12.30 -7.03
C TYR A 191 20.45 -11.61 -5.67
N VAL A 192 21.54 -10.97 -5.24
CA VAL A 192 21.61 -10.27 -3.95
C VAL A 192 20.58 -9.14 -3.89
N LYS A 193 20.50 -8.31 -4.93
CA LYS A 193 19.51 -7.22 -5.05
C LYS A 193 18.07 -7.76 -4.93
N THR A 194 17.75 -8.80 -5.69
CA THR A 194 16.41 -9.41 -5.71
C THR A 194 16.05 -10.00 -4.33
N CYS A 195 17.00 -10.67 -3.67
CA CYS A 195 16.81 -11.22 -2.33
C CYS A 195 16.42 -10.14 -1.32
N TYR A 196 17.13 -9.00 -1.29
CA TYR A 196 16.78 -7.90 -0.39
C TYR A 196 15.41 -7.28 -0.72
N GLN A 197 15.09 -7.07 -2.01
CA GLN A 197 13.81 -6.51 -2.42
C GLN A 197 12.61 -7.40 -2.04
N VAL A 198 12.79 -8.72 -2.08
CA VAL A 198 11.75 -9.70 -1.74
C VAL A 198 11.73 -10.06 -0.24
N GLY A 199 12.74 -9.61 0.53
CA GLY A 199 12.87 -9.89 1.96
C GLY A 199 13.38 -11.31 2.29
N ILE A 200 14.24 -11.87 1.43
CA ILE A 200 14.90 -13.17 1.63
C ILE A 200 16.36 -12.93 1.99
N ASN A 201 16.84 -13.56 3.07
CA ASN A 201 18.27 -13.50 3.42
C ASN A 201 19.08 -14.36 2.42
N PRO A 202 20.11 -13.80 1.77
CA PRO A 202 20.85 -14.49 0.70
C PRO A 202 21.59 -15.74 1.18
N ASP A 203 22.01 -15.78 2.45
CA ASP A 203 22.81 -16.89 3.02
C ASP A 203 21.98 -18.15 3.30
N ARG A 204 20.65 -18.02 3.41
CA ARG A 204 19.77 -19.15 3.73
C ARG A 204 19.55 -20.09 2.55
N VAL A 205 19.84 -19.66 1.33
CA VAL A 205 19.69 -20.47 0.12
C VAL A 205 20.87 -21.45 0.05
N ARG A 206 20.69 -22.63 0.66
CA ARG A 206 21.67 -23.72 0.60
C ARG A 206 21.93 -24.14 -0.84
N ILE A 207 23.20 -24.14 -1.20
CA ILE A 207 23.72 -24.68 -2.46
C ILE A 207 23.90 -26.19 -2.26
N SER A 208 23.33 -26.98 -3.17
CA SER A 208 23.87 -28.32 -3.39
C SER A 208 25.06 -28.16 -4.32
N PRO A 209 26.29 -28.51 -3.91
CA PRO A 209 27.40 -28.60 -4.86
C PRO A 209 26.96 -29.60 -5.95
N GLN A 210 27.15 -29.21 -7.21
CA GLN A 210 27.02 -30.13 -8.34
C GLN A 210 28.30 -30.93 -8.45
#